data_AF-A0A6P1VYV2-F1
#
_entry.id   AF-A0A6P1VYV2-F1
#
_cell.length_a   1.000
_cell.length_b   1.000
_cell.length_c   1.000
_cell.angle_alpha   90.00
_cell.angle_beta   90.00
_cell.angle_gamma   90.00
#
_symmetry.space_group_name_H-M   'P 1'
#
loop_
_entity.id
_entity.type
_entity.pdbx_description
1 polymer ?
#
loop_
_entity_poly.entity_id
_entity_poly.type
_entity_poly.pdbx_seq_one_letter_code
_entity_poly.pdbx_strand_id
1 'polypeptide(L)' 'MDPTNYETLQLKGESTRQYCFRLLHFAIKYRINKASNYRFVADQIVKQDLIIQFTQFVPPPVH' A
#
# COMPACT_ATOMS: atom_id res chain seq x y z
N MET A 1 -2.05 -16.46 -13.96
CA MET A 1 -2.41 -15.08 -13.59
C MET A 1 -1.22 -14.52 -12.87
N ASP A 2 -0.58 -13.49 -13.43
CA ASP A 2 0.53 -12.81 -12.78
C ASP A 2 0.05 -12.13 -11.48
N PRO A 3 0.86 -12.15 -10.41
CA PRO A 3 0.50 -11.48 -9.17
C PRO A 3 0.30 -9.99 -9.45
N THR A 4 -0.82 -9.45 -8.97
CA THR A 4 -1.11 -8.02 -9.13
C THR A 4 -0.13 -7.18 -8.30
N ASN A 5 0.08 -5.91 -8.66
CA ASN A 5 0.87 -4.97 -7.84
C ASN A 5 0.38 -4.91 -6.38
N TYR A 6 -0.91 -5.18 -6.17
CA TYR A 6 -1.49 -5.33 -4.85
C TYR A 6 -0.95 -6.53 -4.07
N GLU A 7 -0.70 -7.67 -4.70
CA GLU A 7 -0.15 -8.84 -4.02
C GLU A 7 1.35 -8.75 -3.82
N THR A 8 2.07 -8.07 -4.72
CA THR A 8 3.54 -7.95 -4.64
C THR A 8 4.02 -6.96 -3.58
N LEU A 9 3.21 -5.95 -3.26
CA LEU A 9 3.54 -4.97 -2.22
C LEU A 9 3.26 -5.48 -0.79
N GLN A 10 2.52 -6.58 -0.63
CA GLN A 10 2.25 -7.16 0.68
C GLN A 10 3.52 -7.84 1.23
N LEU A 11 3.89 -7.51 2.47
CA LEU A 11 5.08 -8.13 3.09
C LEU A 11 4.81 -9.58 3.51
N LYS A 12 5.84 -10.42 3.48
CA LYS A 12 5.74 -11.82 3.92
C LYS A 12 5.41 -11.87 5.41
N GLY A 13 4.27 -12.48 5.77
CA GLY A 13 3.78 -12.57 7.15
C GLY A 13 2.90 -11.39 7.59
N GLU A 14 2.69 -10.39 6.71
CA GLU A 14 1.77 -9.30 6.96
C GLU A 14 0.31 -9.75 6.78
N SER A 15 -0.53 -9.48 7.77
CA SER A 15 -1.96 -9.75 7.66
C SER A 15 -2.62 -8.79 6.66
N THR A 16 -3.62 -9.25 5.92
CA THR A 16 -4.37 -8.40 4.96
C THR A 16 -4.88 -7.11 5.59
N ARG A 17 -5.30 -7.14 6.86
CA ARG A 17 -5.72 -5.95 7.62
C ARG A 17 -4.58 -4.92 7.79
N GLN A 18 -3.39 -5.38 8.15
CA GLN A 18 -2.20 -4.52 8.31
C GLN A 18 -1.78 -3.93 6.97
N TYR A 19 -1.82 -4.76 5.93
CA TYR A 19 -1.50 -4.34 4.57
C TYR A 19 -2.45 -3.26 4.04
N CYS A 20 -3.77 -3.47 4.15
CA CYS A 20 -4.77 -2.47 3.77
C CYS A 20 -4.61 -1.16 4.58
N PHE A 21 -4.29 -1.27 5.87
CA PHE A 21 -4.05 -0.12 6.72
C PHE A 21 -2.82 0.68 6.28
N ARG A 22 -1.72 -0.01 5.93
CA ARG A 22 -0.52 0.63 5.34
C ARG A 22 -0.83 1.31 4.04
N LEU A 23 -1.54 0.65 3.11
CA LEU A 23 -1.94 1.26 1.84
C LEU A 23 -2.74 2.55 2.06
N LEU A 24 -3.72 2.55 2.97
CA LEU A 24 -4.52 3.74 3.28
C LEU A 24 -3.68 4.87 3.88
N HIS A 25 -2.89 4.57 4.90
CA HIS A 25 -2.07 5.58 5.57
C HIS A 25 -0.99 6.13 4.65
N PHE A 26 -0.40 5.28 3.82
CA PHE A 26 0.54 5.71 2.80
C PHE A 26 -0.13 6.60 1.77
N ALA A 27 -1.30 6.23 1.28
CA ALA A 27 -2.06 7.04 0.33
C ALA A 27 -2.42 8.41 0.90
N ILE A 28 -2.78 8.49 2.18
CA ILE A 28 -3.02 9.76 2.88
C ILE A 28 -1.74 10.59 2.94
N LYS A 29 -0.62 10.01 3.39
CA LYS A 29 0.66 10.71 3.56
C LYS A 29 1.21 11.26 2.24
N TYR A 30 1.10 10.49 1.16
CA TYR A 30 1.62 10.83 -0.17
C TYR A 30 0.57 11.45 -1.10
N ARG A 31 -0.64 11.76 -0.59
CA ARG A 31 -1.76 12.30 -1.36
C ARG A 31 -2.09 11.48 -2.63
N ILE A 32 -1.92 10.17 -2.56
CA ILE A 32 -2.30 9.26 -3.63
C ILE A 32 -3.83 9.26 -3.69
N ASN A 33 -4.37 9.38 -4.90
CA ASN A 33 -5.82 9.36 -5.09
C ASN A 33 -6.38 8.00 -4.65
N LYS A 34 -7.06 8.00 -3.51
CA LYS A 34 -7.74 6.86 -2.94
C LYS A 34 -9.13 6.76 -3.55
N ALA A 35 -9.20 6.33 -4.81
CA ALA A 35 -10.38 5.57 -5.21
C ALA A 35 -10.53 4.46 -4.16
N SER A 36 -11.74 4.15 -3.67
CA SER A 36 -12.01 3.20 -2.57
C SER A 36 -11.55 1.75 -2.83
N ASN A 37 -10.63 1.55 -3.77
CA ASN A 37 -10.03 0.33 -4.23
C ASN A 37 -8.53 0.31 -3.86
N TYR A 38 -8.15 -0.57 -2.94
CA TYR A 38 -6.76 -0.77 -2.51
C TYR A 38 -5.83 -1.21 -3.64
N ARG A 39 -6.34 -1.91 -4.67
CA ARG A 39 -5.54 -2.28 -5.84
C ARG A 39 -5.13 -1.05 -6.63
N PHE A 40 -6.03 -0.08 -6.77
CA PHE A 40 -5.71 1.19 -7.42
C PHE A 40 -4.62 1.96 -6.66
N VAL A 41 -4.68 1.95 -5.32
CA VAL A 41 -3.61 2.56 -4.49
C VAL A 41 -2.27 1.86 -4.73
N ALA A 42 -2.24 0.52 -4.73
CA ALA A 42 -1.04 -0.26 -5.03
C ALA A 42 -0.47 0.04 -6.43
N ASP A 43 -1.33 0.12 -7.46
CA ASP A 43 -0.92 0.51 -8.82
C ASP A 43 -0.35 1.93 -8.87
N GLN A 44 -0.92 2.86 -8.12
CA GLN A 44 -0.40 4.23 -8.05
C GLN A 44 0.96 4.30 -7.35
N ILE A 45 1.19 3.49 -6.31
CA ILE A 45 2.50 3.38 -5.65
C ILE A 45 3.56 2.93 -6.65
N VAL A 46 3.26 1.90 -7.45
CA VAL A 46 4.19 1.41 -8.49
C VAL A 46 4.38 2.43 -9.60
N LYS A 47 3.29 3.03 -10.11
CA LYS A 47 3.36 4.06 -11.18
C LYS A 47 4.15 5.31 -10.78
N GLN A 48 4.14 5.67 -9.50
CA GLN A 48 4.85 6.84 -8.98
C GLN A 48 6.26 6.48 -8.45
N ASP A 49 6.72 5.25 -8.66
CA ASP A 49 8.01 4.73 -8.18
C ASP A 49 8.18 4.85 -6.65
N LEU A 50 7.08 4.75 -5.91
CA LEU A 50 7.01 4.93 -4.44
C LEU A 50 7.22 3.63 -3.66
N ILE A 51 7.69 2.56 -4.31
CA ILE A 51 7.76 1.21 -3.76
C ILE A 51 8.71 1.16 -2.55
N ILE A 52 9.88 1.80 -2.64
CA ILE A 52 10.86 1.84 -1.55
C ILE A 52 10.28 2.59 -0.34
N GLN A 53 9.63 3.72 -0.59
CA GLN A 53 8.99 4.52 0.44
C GLN A 53 7.85 3.75 1.10
N PHE A 54 7.07 3.00 0.33
CA PHE A 54 5.98 2.17 0.84
C PHE A 54 6.49 1.01 1.69
N THR A 55 7.52 0.29 1.22
CA THR A 55 8.10 -0.84 1.96
C THR A 55 8.74 -0.42 3.28
N GLN A 56 9.31 0.78 3.33
CA GLN A 56 9.85 1.39 4.55
C GLN A 56 8.80 2.11 5.40
N PHE A 57 7.58 2.27 4.90
CA PHE A 57 6.53 2.99 5.62
C PHE A 57 5.95 2.15 6.76
N VAL A 58 6.19 2.63 7.98
CA VAL A 58 5.55 2.13 9.19
C VAL A 58 4.33 3.01 9.48
N PRO A 59 3.11 2.47 9.47
CA PRO A 59 1.91 3.23 9.77
C PRO A 59 1.85 3.52 11.29
N PRO A 60 1.22 4.62 11.72
CA PRO A 60 1.05 4.92 13.13
C PRO A 60 0.27 3.80 13.84
N PRO A 61 0.55 3.52 15.12
CA PRO A 61 -0.18 2.52 15.87
C PRO A 61 -1.67 2.87 15.92
N VAL A 62 -2.52 1.86 15.75
CA VAL A 62 -3.97 1.98 15.96
C VAL A 62 -4.18 1.97 17.48
N HIS A 63 -4.47 3.14 18.06
CA HIS A 63 -4.90 3.27 19.45
C HIS A 63 -6.38 2.93 19.61
#